data_AF-A0A952Z423-F1
#
_entry.id   AF-A0A952Z423-F1
#
_cell.length_a   1.000
_cell.length_b   1.000
_cell.length_c   1.000
_cell.angle_alpha   90.00
_cell.angle_beta   90.00
_cell.angle_gamma   90.00
#
_symmetry.space_group_name_H-M   'P 1'
#
loop_
_entity.id
_entity.type
_entity.pdbx_description
1 polymer ?
#
loop_
_entity_poly.entity_id
_entity_poly.type
_entity_poly.pdbx_seq_one_letter_code
_entity_poly.pdbx_strand_id
1 'polypeptide(L)' 'MKVKVLEERLSSDGFLGERGDVFTVPDHVGEKWCGLGWAEDVAGQCKTSERCVRSVTVNPKKLSQQQSTEEVSSNG' A
#
# COMPACT_ATOMS: atom_id res chain seq x y z
N MET A 1 -17.93 -4.95 2.53
CA MET A 1 -17.82 -3.67 3.27
C MET A 1 -17.79 -2.47 2.33
N LYS A 2 -18.39 -1.34 2.73
CA LYS A 2 -18.34 -0.08 1.97
C LYS A 2 -17.39 0.90 2.65
N VAL A 3 -16.34 1.32 1.95
CA VAL A 3 -15.28 2.16 2.51
C VAL A 3 -15.09 3.43 1.70
N LYS A 4 -14.70 4.51 2.36
CA LYS A 4 -14.31 5.79 1.75
C LYS A 4 -12.81 6.00 1.88
N VAL A 5 -12.14 6.26 0.78
CA VAL A 5 -10.69 6.42 0.73
C VAL A 5 -10.28 7.71 1.45
N LEU A 6 -9.26 7.60 2.32
CA LEU A 6 -8.68 8.73 3.05
C LEU A 6 -7.34 9.21 2.45
N GLU A 7 -6.68 8.34 1.70
CA GLU A 7 -5.40 8.64 1.04
C GLU A 7 -5.58 9.43 -0.26
N GLU A 8 -4.62 10.30 -0.59
CA GLU A 8 -4.60 11.02 -1.87
C GLU A 8 -4.62 10.05 -3.06
N ARG A 9 -3.94 8.91 -2.93
CA ARG A 9 -3.98 7.80 -3.89
C ARG A 9 -3.95 6.47 -3.16
N LEU A 10 -4.91 5.62 -3.46
CA LEU A 10 -4.98 4.24 -3.00
C LEU A 10 -4.89 3.32 -4.21
N SER A 11 -3.83 2.52 -4.27
CA SER A 11 -3.70 1.41 -5.21
C SER A 11 -3.55 0.11 -4.44
N SER A 12 -4.46 -0.83 -4.66
CA SER A 12 -4.46 -2.13 -4.00
C SER A 12 -5.17 -3.12 -4.90
N ASP A 13 -4.51 -4.22 -5.27
CA ASP A 13 -4.96 -5.30 -6.15
C ASP A 13 -6.33 -5.10 -6.85
N GLY A 14 -6.30 -4.51 -8.05
CA GLY A 14 -7.51 -4.26 -8.85
C GLY A 14 -8.31 -3.01 -8.49
N PHE A 15 -7.97 -2.31 -7.41
CA PHE A 15 -8.56 -1.04 -7.00
C PHE A 15 -7.58 0.12 -7.19
N LEU A 16 -8.09 1.18 -7.82
CA LEU A 16 -7.41 2.45 -7.95
C LEU A 16 -8.43 3.54 -7.64
N GLY A 17 -8.12 4.38 -6.64
CA GLY A 17 -8.97 5.49 -6.24
C GLY A 17 -8.19 6.61 -5.57
N GLU A 18 -8.85 7.75 -5.47
CA GLU A 18 -8.34 8.95 -4.83
C GLU A 18 -9.15 9.29 -3.58
N ARG A 19 -8.68 10.28 -2.83
CA ARG A 19 -9.30 10.67 -1.58
C ARG A 19 -10.77 11.03 -1.77
N GLY A 20 -11.63 10.43 -0.94
CA GLY A 20 -13.07 10.66 -0.97
C GLY A 20 -13.82 9.67 -1.86
N ASP A 21 -13.14 8.89 -2.69
CA ASP A 21 -13.78 7.81 -3.46
C ASP A 21 -14.38 6.77 -2.52
N VAL A 22 -15.46 6.13 -2.99
CA VAL A 22 -16.19 5.14 -2.20
C VAL A 22 -16.23 3.82 -2.95
N PHE A 23 -15.68 2.78 -2.32
CA PHE A 23 -15.63 1.43 -2.88
C PHE A 23 -16.45 0.45 -2.05
N THR A 24 -16.97 -0.57 -2.73
CA THR A 24 -17.47 -1.78 -2.08
C THR A 24 -16.41 -2.86 -2.26
N VAL A 25 -15.80 -3.28 -1.15
CA VAL A 25 -14.69 -4.24 -1.11
C VAL A 25 -15.07 -5.43 -0.22
N PRO A 26 -14.41 -6.59 -0.36
CA PRO A 26 -14.53 -7.68 0.61
C PRO A 26 -14.17 -7.21 2.03
N ASP A 27 -14.82 -7.77 3.06
CA ASP A 27 -14.67 -7.28 4.44
C ASP A 27 -13.21 -7.30 4.92
N HIS A 28 -12.48 -8.39 4.66
CA HIS A 28 -11.06 -8.50 5.02
C HIS A 28 -10.16 -7.44 4.38
N VAL A 29 -10.51 -6.95 3.17
CA VAL A 29 -9.79 -5.86 2.50
C VAL A 29 -10.12 -4.53 3.17
N GLY A 30 -11.41 -4.29 3.41
CA GLY A 30 -11.88 -3.06 4.06
C GLY A 30 -11.34 -2.92 5.48
N GLU A 31 -11.39 -3.99 6.28
CA GLU A 31 -10.80 -4.04 7.63
C GLU A 31 -9.31 -3.73 7.61
N LYS A 32 -8.57 -4.29 6.64
CA LYS A 32 -7.14 -4.00 6.47
C LYS A 32 -6.91 -2.53 6.13
N TRP A 33 -7.69 -1.95 5.21
CA TRP A 33 -7.55 -0.54 4.85
C TRP A 33 -7.89 0.38 6.01
N CYS A 34 -8.95 0.08 6.78
CA CYS A 34 -9.31 0.82 7.99
C CYS A 34 -8.22 0.69 9.08
N GLY A 35 -7.67 -0.50 9.29
CA GLY A 35 -6.59 -0.72 10.26
C GLY A 35 -5.27 -0.04 9.87
N LEU A 36 -5.04 0.24 8.58
CA LEU A 36 -3.87 0.99 8.10
C LEU A 36 -4.12 2.50 8.02
N GLY A 37 -5.34 2.96 8.30
CA GLY A 37 -5.74 4.35 8.14
C GLY A 37 -5.87 4.80 6.69
N TRP A 38 -6.01 3.88 5.73
CA TRP A 38 -6.12 4.16 4.29
C TRP A 38 -7.54 4.50 3.85
N ALA A 39 -8.54 3.96 4.56
CA ALA A 39 -9.95 4.19 4.27
C ALA A 39 -10.77 4.19 5.58
N GLU A 40 -11.94 4.81 5.55
CA GLU A 40 -12.93 4.76 6.64
C GLU A 40 -14.13 3.89 6.25
N ASP A 41 -14.66 3.13 7.21
CA ASP A 41 -15.93 2.43 7.02
C ASP A 41 -17.09 3.42 6.96
N VAL A 42 -17.85 3.41 5.87
CA VAL A 42 -19.01 4.29 5.71
C VAL A 42 -20.14 3.88 6.68
N ALA A 43 -20.22 2.61 7.06
CA ALA A 43 -21.20 2.14 8.04
C ALA A 43 -20.77 2.38 9.50
N GLY A 44 -19.51 2.76 9.73
CA GLY A 44 -18.96 2.99 11.07
C GLY A 44 -18.81 1.74 11.95
N GLN A 45 -18.79 0.55 11.36
CA GLN A 45 -18.67 -0.73 12.07
C GLN A 45 -17.21 -1.08 12.37
N CYS A 46 -16.28 -0.71 11.49
CA CYS A 46 -14.84 -0.87 11.70
C CYS A 46 -14.19 0.45 12.12
N LYS A 47 -13.43 0.46 13.22
CA LYS A 47 -12.66 1.64 13.64
C LYS A 47 -11.46 1.84 12.73
N THR A 48 -11.35 3.03 12.14
CA THR A 48 -10.14 3.46 11.44
C THR A 48 -9.03 3.74 12.45
N SER A 49 -7.90 3.06 12.32
CA SER A 49 -6.72 3.34 13.14
C SER A 49 -5.99 4.59 12.64
N GLU A 50 -5.27 5.26 13.55
CA GLU A 50 -4.40 6.38 13.18
C GLU A 50 -3.26 5.88 12.28
N ARG A 51 -3.06 6.57 11.16
CA ARG A 51 -2.03 6.22 10.18
C ARG A 51 -0.64 6.36 10.81
N CYS A 52 -0.02 5.24 11.18
CA CYS A 52 1.36 5.23 11.63
C CYS A 52 2.29 5.19 10.40
N VAL A 53 2.64 6.37 9.87
CA VAL A 53 3.72 6.47 8.86
C VAL A 53 5.03 6.19 9.59
N ARG A 54 5.48 4.94 9.60
CA ARG A 54 6.86 4.62 9.95
C ARG A 54 7.73 5.22 8.85
N SER A 55 8.25 6.42 9.09
CA SER A 55 9.32 7.01 8.28
C SER A 55 10.51 6.06 8.33
N VAL A 56 10.61 5.17 7.35
CA VAL A 56 11.84 4.40 7.12
C VAL A 56 12.81 5.39 6.49
N THR A 57 13.69 5.96 7.32
CA THR A 57 14.86 6.67 6.81
C THR A 57 15.75 5.65 6.09
N VAL A 58 15.57 5.53 4.77
CA VAL A 58 16.52 4.82 3.93
C VAL A 58 17.84 5.60 4.01
N ASN A 59 18.88 4.97 4.57
CA ASN A 59 20.23 5.50 4.48
C ASN A 59 20.74 5.22 3.07
N PRO A 60 20.92 6.23 2.18
CA PRO A 60 21.34 5.99 0.79
C PRO A 60 22.76 5.40 0.68
N LYS A 61 23.55 5.37 1.77
CA LYS A 61 24.92 4.84 1.77
C LYS A 61 25.05 3.31 1.66
N LYS A 62 23.95 2.55 1.65
CA LYS A 62 23.99 1.08 1.49
C LYS A 62 23.43 0.56 0.15
N LEU A 63 23.13 1.43 -0.81
CA LEU A 63 22.56 1.04 -2.11
C LEU A 63 23.59 0.96 -3.24
N SER A 64 24.88 0.76 -2.92
CA SER A 64 25.95 0.55 -3.90
C SER A 64 26.69 -0.75 -3.60
N GLN A 65 26.13 -1.87 -4.06
CA GLN A 65 26.81 -3.09 -4.50
C GLN A 65 25.78 -4.23 -4.52
N GLN A 66 25.18 -4.47 -5.67
CA GLN A 66 24.87 -5.81 -6.21
C GLN A 66 24.18 -5.63 -7.57
N GLN A 67 24.92 -5.06 -8.53
CA GLN A 67 24.54 -5.15 -9.93
C GLN A 67 25.82 -5.11 -10.79
N SER A 68 26.49 -6.25 -10.85
CA SER A 68 27.58 -6.67 -11.75
C SER A 68 27.94 -8.08 -11.25
N THR A 69 28.00 -9.16 -12.01
CA THR A 69 28.07 -9.41 -13.45
C THR A 69 28.11 -10.94 -13.53
N GLU A 70 27.34 -11.58 -14.42
CA GLU A 70 27.73 -12.88 -14.96
C GLU A 70 27.38 -12.89 -16.46
N GLU A 71 28.32 -12.38 -17.24
CA GLU A 71 28.51 -12.79 -18.62
C GLU A 71 28.92 -14.27 -18.61
N VAL A 72 28.04 -15.17 -19.05
CA VAL A 72 28.44 -16.54 -19.41
C VAL A 72 28.80 -16.55 -20.89
N SER A 73 30.10 -16.65 -21.15
CA SER A 73 30.68 -16.94 -22.46
C SER A 73 30.14 -18.26 -23.01
N SER A 74 29.74 -18.29 -24.28
CA SER A 74 29.60 -19.53 -25.06
C SER A 74 30.78 -19.63 -26.02
N ASN A 75 31.68 -20.58 -25.76
CA ASN A 75 32.64 -21.08 -26.74
C ASN A 75 32.05 -22.35 -27.38
N GLY A 76 32.04 -22.39 -28.70
CA GLY A 76 31.68 -23.55 -29.53
C GLY A 76 31.96 -23.24 -30.99
#